data_AF-A0A8T5LTI1-F1
#
_entry.id   AF-A0A8T5LTI1-F1
#
_cell.length_a   1.000
_cell.length_b   1.000
_cell.length_c   1.000
_cell.angle_alpha   90.00
_cell.angle_beta   90.00
_cell.angle_gamma   90.00
#
_symmetry.space_group_name_H-M   'P 1'
#
loop_
_entity.id
_entity.type
_entity.pdbx_description
1 polymer ?
#
loop_
_entity_poly.entity_id
_entity_poly.type
_entity_poly.pdbx_seq_one_letter_code
_entity_poly.pdbx_strand_id
1 'polypeptide(L)'
;MKQENKTKVELPSSIFVDRTLSVLEIISEYLKEDKEMSYHEIAELLNRDDRTIWTCVNRAKKKRKQPRKAAADKGIMIPSQIFQDRNLSVLEIMSEYLKEEKGMSYHEIAELLNRDDRTIWTCYSRAKKKRDNSKSLKTS
;
A
#
# COMPACT_ATOMS: atom_id res chain seq x y z
N MET A 1 -2.72 28.71 12.07
CA MET A 1 -2.89 28.34 10.64
C MET A 1 -1.51 28.08 10.06
N LYS A 2 -1.21 26.83 9.67
CA LYS A 2 -0.01 26.30 8.96
C LYS A 2 -0.03 24.78 9.23
N GLN A 3 -0.17 23.85 8.29
CA GLN A 3 -0.08 23.86 6.83
C GLN A 3 -1.12 22.86 6.27
N GLU A 4 -1.98 23.34 5.37
CA GLU A 4 -2.67 22.50 4.39
C GLU A 4 -1.64 21.96 3.39
N ASN A 5 -1.82 20.72 2.88
CA ASN A 5 -1.14 20.14 1.71
C ASN A 5 0.28 19.52 1.84
N LYS A 6 0.49 18.60 2.78
CA LYS A 6 1.43 17.47 2.59
C LYS A 6 0.59 16.21 2.80
N THR A 7 0.41 15.23 1.93
CA THR A 7 1.34 14.60 0.98
C THR A 7 0.49 13.54 0.27
N LYS A 8 -0.10 13.83 -0.89
CA LYS A 8 -0.69 12.78 -1.75
C LYS A 8 0.47 12.08 -2.45
N VAL A 9 1.13 11.15 -1.75
CA VAL A 9 2.19 10.37 -2.39
C VAL A 9 1.53 9.27 -3.19
N GLU A 10 1.78 9.28 -4.49
CA GLU A 10 1.34 8.21 -5.36
C GLU A 10 2.42 7.14 -5.45
N LEU A 11 1.99 5.89 -5.32
CA LEU A 11 2.81 4.70 -5.31
C LEU A 11 2.50 3.92 -6.59
N PRO A 12 3.48 3.67 -7.47
CA PRO A 12 3.21 2.90 -8.67
C PRO A 12 2.93 1.44 -8.29
N SER A 13 1.88 0.85 -8.88
CA SER A 13 1.47 -0.52 -8.56
C SER A 13 2.56 -1.57 -8.80
N SER A 14 3.53 -1.26 -9.68
CA SER A 14 4.71 -2.09 -9.97
C SER A 14 5.56 -2.43 -8.75
N ILE A 15 5.58 -1.58 -7.71
CA ILE A 15 6.37 -1.84 -6.50
C ILE A 15 5.84 -3.04 -5.72
N PHE A 16 4.55 -3.35 -5.84
CA PHE A 16 3.86 -4.41 -5.11
C PHE A 16 3.93 -5.78 -5.80
N VAL A 17 4.53 -5.84 -6.99
CA VAL A 17 4.79 -7.08 -7.71
C VAL A 17 5.76 -7.95 -6.90
N ASP A 18 6.76 -7.32 -6.27
CA ASP A 18 7.76 -7.99 -5.44
C ASP A 18 7.12 -8.64 -4.20
N ARG A 19 7.24 -9.97 -4.10
CA ARG A 19 6.71 -10.78 -2.99
C ARG A 19 7.74 -11.02 -1.89
N THR A 20 8.99 -10.61 -2.08
CA THR A 20 10.08 -10.89 -1.12
C THR A 20 9.98 -10.03 0.13
N LEU A 21 9.38 -8.85 0.00
CA LEU A 21 9.22 -7.87 1.07
C LEU A 21 7.77 -7.80 1.54
N SER A 22 7.58 -7.49 2.82
CA SER A 22 6.28 -7.10 3.34
C SER A 22 5.84 -5.80 2.70
N VAL A 23 4.54 -5.59 2.56
CA VAL A 23 4.04 -4.44 1.84
C VAL A 23 4.37 -3.11 2.54
N LEU A 24 4.37 -3.08 3.87
CA LEU A 24 4.86 -1.92 4.62
C LEU A 24 6.36 -1.68 4.43
N GLU A 25 7.15 -2.75 4.25
CA GLU A 25 8.57 -2.66 3.93
C GLU A 25 8.74 -2.01 2.55
N ILE A 26 7.98 -2.44 1.53
CA ILE A 26 8.00 -1.89 0.17
C ILE A 26 7.63 -0.40 0.16
N ILE A 27 6.53 -0.02 0.81
CA ILE A 27 6.05 1.37 0.83
C ILE A 27 7.06 2.25 1.56
N SER A 28 7.51 1.84 2.74
CA SER A 28 8.44 2.65 3.55
C SER A 28 9.79 2.82 2.85
N GLU A 29 10.28 1.75 2.19
CA GLU A 29 11.51 1.81 1.39
C GLU A 29 11.34 2.73 0.18
N TYR A 30 10.23 2.65 -0.58
CA TYR A 30 9.96 3.55 -1.70
C TYR A 30 9.92 5.02 -1.29
N LEU A 31 9.20 5.33 -0.21
CA LEU A 31 9.10 6.70 0.29
C LEU A 31 10.47 7.23 0.78
N LYS A 32 11.32 6.34 1.28
CA LYS A 32 12.64 6.72 1.77
C LYS A 32 13.68 6.88 0.66
N GLU A 33 13.71 5.96 -0.30
CA GLU A 33 14.73 5.92 -1.36
C GLU A 33 14.32 6.75 -2.59
N ASP A 34 13.06 6.65 -3.04
CA ASP A 34 12.59 7.33 -4.25
C ASP A 34 12.02 8.74 -3.96
N LYS A 35 11.45 8.96 -2.78
CA LYS A 35 10.87 10.26 -2.38
C LYS A 35 11.72 11.02 -1.35
N GLU A 36 12.83 10.44 -0.91
CA GLU A 36 13.79 11.02 0.05
C GLU A 36 13.16 11.53 1.37
N MET A 37 11.99 11.02 1.75
CA MET A 37 11.24 11.51 2.91
C MET A 37 11.93 11.14 4.23
N SER A 38 11.67 11.94 5.28
CA SER A 38 12.09 11.59 6.63
C SER A 38 11.23 10.45 7.21
N TYR A 39 11.76 9.70 8.19
CA TYR A 39 10.98 8.65 8.86
C TYR A 39 9.70 9.19 9.50
N HIS A 40 9.78 10.42 10.03
CA HIS A 40 8.66 11.13 10.63
C HIS A 40 7.56 11.44 9.62
N GLU A 41 7.91 11.98 8.47
CA GLU A 41 6.92 12.26 7.42
C GLU A 41 6.26 10.99 6.90
N ILE A 42 7.01 9.88 6.80
CA ILE A 42 6.46 8.58 6.40
C ILE A 42 5.51 8.03 7.47
N ALA A 43 5.87 8.18 8.75
CA ALA A 43 5.07 7.75 9.89
C ALA A 43 3.74 8.51 9.95
N GLU A 44 3.77 9.83 9.80
CA GLU A 44 2.56 10.65 9.69
C GLU A 44 1.72 10.25 8.46
N LEU A 45 2.36 10.05 7.31
CA LEU A 45 1.68 9.70 6.06
C LEU A 45 0.93 8.37 6.15
N LEU A 46 1.53 7.35 6.75
CA LEU A 46 0.93 6.01 6.89
C LEU A 46 0.13 5.87 8.19
N ASN A 47 0.06 6.91 9.02
CA ASN A 47 -0.48 6.86 10.36
C ASN A 47 0.11 5.65 11.13
N ARG A 48 1.45 5.59 11.23
CA ARG A 48 2.24 4.53 11.90
C ARG A 48 3.28 5.16 12.81
N ASP A 49 3.85 4.36 13.70
CA ASP A 49 4.92 4.81 14.60
C ASP A 49 6.27 4.86 13.86
N ASP A 50 7.09 5.87 14.16
CA ASP A 50 8.43 6.06 13.58
C ASP A 50 9.32 4.82 13.67
N ARG A 51 9.28 4.11 14.82
CA ARG A 51 10.06 2.88 15.04
C ARG A 51 9.60 1.76 14.12
N THR A 52 8.31 1.72 13.79
CA THR A 52 7.75 0.75 12.83
C THR A 52 8.29 1.03 11.44
N ILE A 53 8.26 2.29 11.00
CA ILE A 53 8.79 2.70 9.69
C ILE A 53 10.27 2.37 9.59
N TRP A 54 11.07 2.78 10.58
CA TRP A 54 12.51 2.50 10.60
C TRP A 54 12.80 1.00 10.52
N THR A 55 12.06 0.19 11.31
CA THR A 55 12.20 -1.27 11.30
C THR A 55 11.85 -1.86 9.93
N CYS A 56 10.77 -1.38 9.31
CA CYS A 56 10.35 -1.81 7.97
C CYS A 56 11.42 -1.48 6.92
N VAL A 57 11.94 -0.26 6.90
CA VAL A 57 13.01 0.15 5.97
C VAL A 57 14.26 -0.69 6.18
N ASN A 58 14.70 -0.89 7.43
CA ASN A 58 15.89 -1.71 7.70
C ASN A 58 15.70 -3.18 7.33
N ARG A 59 14.51 -3.75 7.56
CA ARG A 59 14.20 -5.11 7.12
C ARG A 59 14.16 -5.21 5.60
N ALA A 60 13.61 -4.22 4.91
CA ALA A 60 13.61 -4.14 3.45
C ALA A 60 15.04 -4.19 2.92
N LYS A 61 15.90 -3.30 3.43
CA LYS A 61 17.33 -3.22 3.08
C LYS A 61 18.09 -4.50 3.40
N LYS A 62 17.76 -5.20 4.50
CA LYS A 62 18.42 -6.45 4.87
C LYS A 62 18.00 -7.62 3.98
N LYS A 63 16.71 -7.68 3.61
CA LYS A 63 16.16 -8.74 2.74
C LYS A 63 16.60 -8.54 1.29
N ARG A 64 16.72 -7.30 0.83
CA ARG A 64 17.26 -6.98 -0.49
C ARG A 64 18.78 -6.97 -0.46
N LYS A 65 19.38 -8.00 -1.04
CA LYS A 65 20.83 -8.05 -1.30
C LYS A 65 21.27 -7.11 -2.43
N GLN A 66 20.34 -6.56 -3.21
CA GLN A 66 20.61 -5.64 -4.31
C GLN A 66 19.77 -4.37 -4.18
N PRO A 67 20.32 -3.20 -4.56
CA PRO A 67 19.54 -1.97 -4.60
C PRO A 67 18.34 -2.13 -5.53
N ARG A 68 17.21 -1.55 -5.14
CA ARG A 68 16.00 -1.56 -5.94
C ARG A 68 16.33 -0.95 -7.31
N LYS A 69 16.04 -1.67 -8.40
CA LYS A 69 15.93 -1.00 -9.71
C LYS A 69 14.82 0.03 -9.56
N ALA A 70 15.13 1.31 -9.71
CA ALA A 70 14.15 2.40 -9.62
C ALA A 70 12.85 1.92 -10.28
N ALA A 71 11.75 1.88 -9.51
CA ALA A 71 10.50 1.46 -10.10
C ALA A 71 10.20 2.50 -11.15
N ALA A 72 10.35 2.12 -12.42
CA ALA A 72 9.78 2.89 -13.50
C ALA A 72 8.32 3.13 -13.13
N ASP A 73 7.80 4.33 -13.39
CA ASP A 73 6.40 4.73 -13.22
C ASP A 73 5.51 3.94 -14.19
N LYS A 74 5.58 2.61 -14.09
CA LYS A 74 4.86 1.61 -14.86
C LYS A 74 3.75 1.10 -13.98
N GLY A 75 2.53 1.20 -14.49
CA GLY A 75 1.32 0.75 -13.81
C GLY A 75 0.51 1.91 -13.25
N ILE A 76 -0.36 1.57 -12.31
CA ILE A 76 -1.35 2.50 -11.76
C ILE A 76 -0.78 3.19 -10.55
N MET A 77 -0.95 4.50 -10.50
CA MET A 77 -0.61 5.35 -9.36
C MET A 77 -1.66 5.18 -8.27
N ILE A 78 -1.23 4.66 -7.12
CA ILE A 78 -2.07 4.35 -5.97
C ILE A 78 -1.75 5.34 -4.84
N PRO A 79 -2.71 6.13 -4.35
CA PRO A 79 -2.46 7.09 -3.28
C PRO A 79 -2.07 6.39 -1.98
N SER A 80 -0.97 6.76 -1.36
CA SER A 80 -0.50 6.17 -0.09
C SER A 80 -1.49 6.32 1.06
N GLN A 81 -2.38 7.32 0.97
CA GLN A 81 -3.42 7.60 1.95
C GLN A 81 -4.36 6.41 2.17
N ILE A 82 -4.61 5.57 1.15
CA ILE A 82 -5.48 4.40 1.31
C ILE A 82 -4.88 3.37 2.28
N PHE A 83 -3.55 3.33 2.42
CA PHE A 83 -2.84 2.41 3.30
C PHE A 83 -2.80 2.86 4.77
N GLN A 84 -3.37 4.03 5.08
CA GLN A 84 -3.57 4.46 6.46
C GLN A 84 -4.52 3.53 7.21
N ASP A 85 -5.48 2.94 6.48
CA ASP A 85 -6.44 2.01 7.05
C ASP A 85 -5.76 0.76 7.63
N ARG A 86 -5.93 0.57 8.94
CA ARG A 86 -5.36 -0.58 9.66
C ARG A 86 -6.28 -1.80 9.69
N ASN A 87 -7.55 -1.63 9.32
CA ASN A 87 -8.55 -2.70 9.38
C ASN A 87 -8.40 -3.68 8.23
N LEU A 88 -7.93 -3.17 7.09
CA LEU A 88 -7.69 -3.94 5.88
C LEU A 88 -6.20 -4.20 5.69
N SER A 89 -5.87 -5.38 5.16
CA SER A 89 -4.54 -5.68 4.65
C SER A 89 -4.30 -4.93 3.35
N VAL A 90 -3.04 -4.74 2.98
CA VAL A 90 -2.73 -3.94 1.81
C VAL A 90 -3.28 -4.53 0.51
N LEU A 91 -3.26 -5.85 0.33
CA LEU A 91 -3.88 -6.48 -0.83
C LEU A 91 -5.40 -6.30 -0.86
N GLU A 92 -6.05 -6.31 0.30
CA GLU A 92 -7.48 -6.00 0.43
C GLU A 92 -7.75 -4.54 0.00
N ILE A 93 -6.96 -3.59 0.51
CA ILE A 93 -7.05 -2.17 0.17
C ILE A 93 -6.80 -1.93 -1.34
N MET A 94 -5.76 -2.54 -1.89
CA MET A 94 -5.43 -2.41 -3.32
C MET A 94 -6.51 -3.01 -4.21
N SER A 95 -7.01 -4.20 -3.86
CA SER A 95 -8.06 -4.86 -4.65
C SER A 95 -9.36 -4.04 -4.60
N GLU A 96 -9.71 -3.48 -3.43
CA GLU A 96 -10.84 -2.56 -3.26
C GLU A 96 -10.65 -1.29 -4.10
N TYR A 97 -9.52 -0.61 -3.97
CA TYR A 97 -9.23 0.63 -4.71
C TYR A 97 -9.23 0.43 -6.23
N LEU A 98 -8.54 -0.59 -6.73
CA LEU A 98 -8.46 -0.83 -8.18
C LEU A 98 -9.82 -1.27 -8.76
N LYS A 99 -10.64 -1.96 -7.96
CA LYS A 99 -11.98 -2.37 -8.40
C LYS A 99 -12.97 -1.23 -8.40
N GLU A 100 -13.04 -0.49 -7.30
CA GLU A 100 -14.07 0.53 -7.06
C GLU A 100 -13.68 1.89 -7.66
N GLU A 101 -12.43 2.34 -7.46
CA GLU A 101 -11.97 3.67 -7.91
C GLU A 101 -11.45 3.66 -9.34
N LYS A 102 -10.85 2.54 -9.79
CA LYS A 102 -10.33 2.40 -11.17
C LYS A 102 -11.24 1.59 -12.09
N GLY A 103 -12.30 0.95 -11.57
CA GLY A 103 -13.26 0.19 -12.37
C GLY A 103 -12.72 -1.07 -13.03
N MET A 104 -11.54 -1.56 -12.62
CA MET A 104 -10.88 -2.68 -13.30
C MET A 104 -11.57 -4.03 -13.05
N SER A 105 -11.38 -4.97 -13.97
CA SER A 105 -11.74 -6.37 -13.77
C SER A 105 -10.77 -7.07 -12.81
N TYR A 106 -11.20 -8.19 -12.20
CA TYR A 106 -10.31 -8.96 -11.33
C TYR A 106 -9.09 -9.50 -12.08
N HIS A 107 -9.26 -9.81 -13.37
CA HIS A 107 -8.20 -10.29 -14.22
C HIS A 107 -7.13 -9.22 -14.46
N GLU A 108 -7.53 -7.99 -14.83
CA GLU A 108 -6.58 -6.89 -15.02
C GLU A 108 -5.82 -6.54 -13.73
N ILE A 109 -6.50 -6.61 -12.58
CA ILE A 109 -5.87 -6.39 -11.27
C ILE A 109 -4.86 -7.50 -10.96
N ALA A 110 -5.19 -8.74 -11.30
CA ALA A 110 -4.34 -9.89 -11.09
C ALA A 110 -3.08 -9.82 -11.96
N GLU A 111 -3.21 -9.46 -13.24
CA GLU A 111 -2.07 -9.21 -14.13
C GLU A 111 -1.19 -8.06 -13.60
N LEU A 112 -1.81 -6.94 -13.19
CA LEU A 112 -1.11 -5.76 -12.68
C LEU A 112 -0.26 -6.07 -11.44
N LEU A 113 -0.78 -6.88 -10.52
CA LEU A 113 -0.11 -7.24 -9.28
C LEU A 113 0.70 -8.54 -9.40
N ASN A 114 0.71 -9.17 -10.57
CA ASN A 114 1.24 -10.50 -10.80
C ASN A 114 0.74 -11.47 -9.71
N ARG A 115 -0.58 -11.58 -9.57
CA ARG A 115 -1.32 -12.43 -8.61
C ARG A 115 -2.33 -13.27 -9.38
N ASP A 116 -2.93 -14.25 -8.70
CA ASP A 116 -4.01 -15.07 -9.24
C ASP A 116 -5.36 -14.34 -9.05
N ASP A 117 -6.24 -14.40 -10.05
CA ASP A 117 -7.59 -13.83 -10.04
C ASP A 117 -8.38 -14.20 -8.78
N ARG A 118 -8.28 -15.45 -8.32
CA ARG A 118 -8.95 -15.94 -7.10
C ARG A 118 -8.41 -15.27 -5.84
N THR A 119 -7.13 -14.92 -5.84
CA THR A 119 -6.51 -14.18 -4.73
C THR A 119 -7.07 -12.77 -4.66
N ILE A 120 -7.15 -12.08 -5.81
CA ILE A 120 -7.72 -10.74 -5.90
C ILE A 120 -9.18 -10.75 -5.47
N TRP A 121 -9.98 -11.68 -5.99
CA TRP A 121 -11.39 -11.81 -5.61
C TRP A 121 -11.55 -12.08 -4.10
N THR A 122 -10.74 -12.97 -3.53
CA THR A 122 -10.79 -13.29 -2.10
C THR A 122 -10.42 -12.07 -1.25
N CYS A 123 -9.37 -11.32 -1.62
CA CYS A 123 -8.98 -10.09 -0.96
C CYS A 123 -10.09 -9.04 -1.04
N TYR A 124 -10.65 -8.79 -2.22
CA TYR A 124 -11.77 -7.86 -2.39
C TYR A 124 -12.99 -8.27 -1.53
N SER A 125 -13.38 -9.54 -1.57
CA SER A 125 -14.51 -10.05 -0.78
C SER A 125 -14.30 -9.90 0.72
N ARG A 126 -13.08 -10.18 1.22
CA ARG A 126 -12.71 -9.96 2.62
C ARG A 126 -12.70 -8.47 2.99
N ALA A 127 -12.23 -7.61 2.09
CA ALA A 127 -12.25 -6.16 2.28
C ALA A 127 -13.68 -5.67 2.53
N LYS A 128 -14.62 -6.02 1.65
CA LYS A 128 -16.04 -5.66 1.77
C LYS A 128 -16.65 -6.18 3.07
N LYS A 129 -16.42 -7.44 3.42
CA LYS A 129 -16.90 -8.02 4.69
C LYS A 129 -16.39 -7.26 5.92
N LYS A 130 -15.09 -6.92 5.95
CA LYS A 130 -14.51 -6.15 7.05
C LYS A 130 -15.08 -4.73 7.12
N ARG A 131 -15.32 -4.08 5.97
CA ARG A 131 -16.00 -2.78 5.89
C ARG A 131 -17.41 -2.85 6.45
N ASP A 132 -18.18 -3.87 6.08
CA ASP A 132 -19.56 -4.04 6.53
C ASP A 132 -19.63 -4.32 8.03
N ASN A 133 -18.75 -5.20 8.55
CA ASN A 133 -18.66 -5.45 10.00
C ASN A 133 -18.22 -4.21 10.79
N SER A 134 -17.34 -3.37 10.22
CA SER A 134 -16.94 -2.11 10.85
C SER A 134 -18.06 -1.08 10.90
N LYS A 135 -19.05 -1.18 10.00
CA LYS A 135 -20.25 -0.35 10.01
C LYS A 135 -21.27 -0.85 11.04
N SER A 136 -21.44 -2.17 11.20
CA SER A 136 -22.42 -2.73 12.14
C SER A 136 -22.06 -2.51 13.61
N LEU A 137 -20.77 -2.39 13.95
CA LEU A 137 -20.30 -2.15 15.32
C LEU A 137 -20.45 -0.70 15.80
N LYS A 138 -20.81 0.26 14.92
CA LYS A 138 -21.00 1.67 15.28
C LYS A 138 -22.46 2.04 15.60
N THR A 139 -23.35 1.07 15.61
CA THR A 139 -24.81 1.23 15.81
C THR A 139 -25.35 0.50 17.05
N SER A 140 -24.50 0.23 18.04
CA SER A 140 -24.91 -0.44 19.30
C SER A 140 -24.36 0.30 20.51
#